data_AF-F2G734-F1
#
_entry.id   AF-F2G734-F1
#
_cell.length_a   1.000
_cell.length_b   1.000
_cell.length_c   1.000
_cell.angle_alpha   90.00
_cell.angle_beta   90.00
_cell.angle_gamma   90.00
#
_symmetry.space_group_name_H-M   'P 1'
#
loop_
_entity.id
_entity.type
_entity.pdbx_description
1 polymer ?
#
loop_
_entity_poly.entity_id
_entity_poly.type
_entity_poly.pdbx_seq_one_letter_code
_entity_poly.pdbx_strand_id
1 'polypeptide(L)'
;MRIISGFLFSLLSASLLLTPQFANAEPVAEQQAEKNVLAIVLKTRVTRADVMPSEKERKEIKAQAKESYGEMLNYLIRVNASNRIYELVLNDYAAQKGITLNQALVSKFTEKFGDQFSGEGASKSIEEVAAKQVMQYQAEKAMFKEFGGRVIFRQSNPQMPIDAYKALLSGYRESGQLQIVDKDLEDAFWSVFTPPFQYEIAPENIDFSQPWWI
;
A
#
# COMPACT_ATOMS: atom_id res chain seq x y z
N MET A 1 -4.68 -25.33 -72.79
CA MET A 1 -3.85 -26.25 -73.59
C MET A 1 -2.39 -25.99 -73.22
N ARG A 2 -1.75 -26.98 -72.60
CA ARG A 2 -0.33 -27.37 -72.54
C ARG A 2 0.76 -26.44 -73.15
N ILE A 3 1.94 -26.44 -72.48
CA ILE A 3 3.35 -26.39 -73.00
C ILE A 3 4.15 -25.12 -72.63
N ILE A 4 5.08 -25.12 -71.66
CA ILE A 4 6.51 -25.58 -71.59
C ILE A 4 7.49 -24.38 -71.61
N SER A 5 8.34 -24.36 -70.57
CA SER A 5 9.76 -23.95 -70.42
C SER A 5 10.38 -22.73 -71.10
N GLY A 6 11.25 -22.05 -70.34
CA GLY A 6 12.37 -21.27 -70.87
C GLY A 6 13.17 -20.53 -69.80
N PHE A 7 14.21 -21.16 -69.25
CA PHE A 7 15.28 -20.55 -68.45
C PHE A 7 16.16 -19.63 -69.32
N LEU A 8 16.69 -18.51 -68.77
CA LEU A 8 18.13 -18.20 -68.63
C LEU A 8 18.38 -16.71 -68.25
N PHE A 9 19.25 -16.51 -67.23
CA PHE A 9 20.33 -15.49 -67.05
C PHE A 9 20.06 -14.00 -67.37
N SER A 10 20.53 -12.98 -66.65
CA SER A 10 21.35 -12.80 -65.45
C SER A 10 21.52 -11.29 -65.19
N LEU A 11 21.89 -10.95 -63.95
CA LEU A 11 22.69 -9.79 -63.48
C LEU A 11 22.08 -8.36 -63.33
N LEU A 12 22.30 -7.86 -62.10
CA LEU A 12 22.45 -6.46 -61.64
C LEU A 12 21.16 -5.61 -61.60
N SER A 13 20.79 -4.87 -60.54
CA SER A 13 21.53 -4.36 -59.39
C SER A 13 20.56 -4.06 -58.23
N ALA A 14 21.12 -4.13 -57.02
CA ALA A 14 20.66 -3.61 -55.75
C ALA A 14 19.76 -2.35 -55.84
N SER A 15 18.72 -2.22 -55.01
CA SER A 15 18.92 -1.71 -53.65
C SER A 15 17.81 -2.17 -52.69
N LEU A 16 18.22 -2.96 -51.70
CA LEU A 16 17.47 -3.16 -50.46
C LEU A 16 17.51 -1.85 -49.67
N LEU A 17 16.36 -1.24 -49.44
CA LEU A 17 16.19 -0.34 -48.30
C LEU A 17 15.98 -1.22 -47.08
N LEU A 18 17.06 -1.56 -46.39
CA LEU A 18 16.98 -2.01 -45.00
C LEU A 18 16.52 -0.82 -44.16
N THR A 19 15.24 -0.77 -43.83
CA THR A 19 14.81 -0.07 -42.62
C THR A 19 15.33 -0.87 -41.43
N PRO A 20 16.12 -0.31 -40.50
CA PRO A 20 16.41 -0.99 -39.26
C PRO A 20 15.10 -1.15 -38.49
N GLN A 21 14.61 -2.38 -38.45
CA GLN A 21 13.56 -2.80 -37.53
C GLN A 21 14.19 -2.74 -36.14
N PHE A 22 13.98 -1.63 -35.43
CA PHE A 22 14.28 -1.57 -34.00
C PHE A 22 13.44 -2.65 -33.34
N ALA A 23 14.07 -3.77 -33.01
CA ALA A 23 13.47 -4.80 -32.19
C ALA A 23 13.12 -4.17 -30.85
N ASN A 24 11.82 -4.07 -30.55
CA ASN A 24 11.28 -3.65 -29.26
C ASN A 24 11.98 -4.43 -28.14
N ALA A 25 12.82 -3.73 -27.37
CA ALA A 25 13.33 -4.22 -26.09
C ALA A 25 12.29 -4.01 -24.94
N GLU A 26 11.04 -3.68 -25.27
CA GLU A 26 10.01 -3.29 -24.30
C GLU A 26 9.20 -4.42 -23.62
N PRO A 27 9.12 -5.70 -24.05
CA PRO A 27 8.19 -6.62 -23.39
C PRO A 27 8.71 -7.17 -22.05
N VAL A 28 10.03 -7.24 -21.82
CA VAL A 28 10.59 -7.87 -20.61
C VAL A 28 10.63 -6.88 -19.44
N ALA A 29 10.98 -5.62 -19.69
CA ALA A 29 11.07 -4.60 -18.63
C ALA A 29 9.67 -4.21 -18.09
N GLU A 30 8.66 -4.10 -18.96
CA GLU A 30 7.27 -3.86 -18.55
C GLU A 30 6.68 -5.06 -17.77
N GLN A 31 6.89 -6.29 -18.24
CA GLN A 31 6.43 -7.49 -17.53
C GLN A 31 7.08 -7.67 -16.15
N GLN A 32 8.37 -7.31 -16.01
CA GLN A 32 9.07 -7.37 -14.71
C GLN A 32 8.64 -6.22 -13.78
N ALA A 33 8.31 -5.05 -14.34
CA ALA A 33 7.80 -3.91 -13.59
C ALA A 33 6.35 -4.12 -13.11
N GLU A 34 5.52 -4.86 -13.86
CA GLU A 34 4.18 -5.27 -13.41
C GLU A 34 4.21 -6.32 -12.30
N LYS A 35 5.14 -7.29 -12.37
CA LYS A 35 5.32 -8.32 -11.31
C LYS A 35 5.68 -7.77 -9.93
N ASN A 36 6.12 -6.52 -9.85
CA ASN A 36 6.51 -5.88 -8.59
C ASN A 36 5.41 -4.99 -8.00
N VAL A 37 4.29 -4.79 -8.69
CA VAL A 37 3.15 -4.02 -8.17
C VAL A 37 2.28 -4.91 -7.30
N LEU A 38 2.04 -4.45 -6.08
CA LEU A 38 1.20 -5.13 -5.11
C LEU A 38 -0.24 -4.59 -5.14
N ALA A 39 -0.38 -3.28 -5.31
CA ALA A 39 -1.69 -2.62 -5.40
C ALA A 39 -1.61 -1.32 -6.22
N ILE A 40 -2.77 -0.86 -6.68
CA ILE A 40 -2.99 0.44 -7.32
C ILE A 40 -4.08 1.16 -6.51
N VAL A 41 -3.76 2.33 -5.96
CA VAL A 41 -4.67 3.15 -5.16
C VAL A 41 -4.67 4.57 -5.72
N LEU A 42 -5.82 5.06 -6.18
CA LEU A 42 -5.95 6.41 -6.77
C LEU A 42 -4.91 6.67 -7.87
N LYS A 43 -4.66 5.67 -8.72
CA LYS A 43 -3.62 5.64 -9.77
C LYS A 43 -2.17 5.60 -9.26
N THR A 44 -1.94 5.59 -7.95
CA THR A 44 -0.63 5.39 -7.34
C THR A 44 -0.32 3.90 -7.27
N ARG A 45 0.82 3.48 -7.83
CA ARG A 45 1.30 2.09 -7.74
C ARG A 45 2.02 1.89 -6.41
N VAL A 46 1.57 0.91 -5.62
CA VAL A 46 2.26 0.43 -4.43
C VAL A 46 3.09 -0.79 -4.85
N THR A 47 4.41 -0.63 -4.87
CA THR A 47 5.34 -1.67 -5.31
C THR A 47 6.00 -2.37 -4.13
N ARG A 48 6.56 -3.56 -4.38
CA ARG A 48 7.37 -4.29 -3.37
C ARG A 48 8.56 -3.47 -2.88
N ALA A 49 9.14 -2.61 -3.70
CA ALA A 49 10.25 -1.74 -3.30
C ALA A 49 9.78 -0.66 -2.31
N ASP A 50 8.60 -0.09 -2.51
CA ASP A 50 8.05 0.98 -1.65
C ASP A 50 7.76 0.52 -0.22
N VAL A 51 7.53 -0.78 -0.04
CA VAL A 51 7.07 -1.37 1.23
C VAL A 51 8.07 -2.35 1.84
N MET A 52 9.25 -2.48 1.21
CA MET A 52 10.35 -3.30 1.71
C MET A 52 10.86 -2.71 3.03
N PRO A 53 10.99 -3.51 4.12
CA PRO A 53 11.66 -3.04 5.33
C PRO A 53 13.07 -2.53 5.01
N SER A 54 13.56 -1.57 5.78
CA SER A 54 14.90 -0.98 5.63
C SER A 54 16.00 -2.04 5.74
N GLU A 55 17.21 -1.70 5.26
CA GLU A 55 18.32 -2.66 5.35
C GLU A 55 18.64 -3.06 6.80
N LYS A 56 18.54 -2.11 7.74
CA LYS A 56 18.72 -2.37 9.18
C LYS A 56 17.68 -3.36 9.68
N GLU A 57 16.39 -3.10 9.45
CA GLU A 57 15.31 -4.01 9.85
C GLU A 57 15.49 -5.39 9.23
N ARG A 58 15.86 -5.49 7.94
CA ARG A 58 16.10 -6.79 7.28
C ARG A 58 17.24 -7.57 7.94
N LYS A 59 18.31 -6.90 8.38
CA LYS A 59 19.41 -7.56 9.13
C LYS A 59 18.92 -8.07 10.49
N GLU A 60 18.14 -7.27 11.20
CA GLU A 60 17.55 -7.63 12.50
C GLU A 60 16.58 -8.81 12.36
N ILE A 61 15.67 -8.77 11.38
CA ILE A 61 14.75 -9.86 11.06
C ILE A 61 15.53 -11.13 10.73
N LYS A 62 16.58 -11.04 9.91
CA LYS A 62 17.40 -12.21 9.55
C LYS A 62 18.08 -12.84 10.77
N ALA A 63 18.57 -12.02 11.70
CA ALA A 63 19.19 -12.50 12.93
C ALA A 63 18.19 -13.24 13.85
N GLN A 64 16.95 -12.75 13.91
CA GLN A 64 15.89 -13.32 14.77
C GLN A 64 15.21 -14.54 14.13
N ALA A 65 14.80 -14.43 12.86
CA ALA A 65 13.97 -15.42 12.18
C ALA A 65 14.76 -16.62 11.62
N LYS A 66 16.07 -16.49 11.42
CA LYS A 66 16.95 -17.55 10.87
C LYS A 66 16.36 -18.19 9.61
N GLU A 67 15.94 -19.46 9.69
CA GLU A 67 15.37 -20.22 8.57
C GLU A 67 14.02 -19.66 8.10
N SER A 68 13.25 -19.04 8.99
CA SER A 68 11.95 -18.40 8.69
C SER A 68 12.08 -16.97 8.12
N TYR A 69 13.30 -16.51 7.79
CA TYR A 69 13.53 -15.15 7.29
C TYR A 69 12.66 -14.80 6.08
N GLY A 70 12.55 -15.70 5.10
CA GLY A 70 11.76 -15.46 3.89
C GLY A 70 10.27 -15.27 4.19
N GLU A 71 9.71 -16.10 5.07
CA GLU A 71 8.31 -16.03 5.47
C GLU A 71 8.01 -14.76 6.26
N MET A 72 8.86 -14.44 7.24
CA MET A 72 8.72 -13.24 8.06
C MET A 72 8.86 -11.96 7.21
N LEU A 73 9.81 -11.93 6.27
CA LEU A 73 9.97 -10.81 5.35
C LEU A 73 8.74 -10.63 4.47
N ASN A 74 8.20 -11.71 3.88
CA ASN A 74 7.00 -11.64 3.06
C ASN A 74 5.77 -11.21 3.87
N TYR A 75 5.65 -11.65 5.12
CA TYR A 75 4.61 -11.17 6.03
C TYR A 75 4.71 -9.66 6.25
N LEU A 76 5.90 -9.14 6.56
CA LEU A 76 6.11 -7.71 6.78
C LEU A 76 5.85 -6.88 5.53
N ILE A 77 6.24 -7.37 4.35
CA ILE A 77 5.90 -6.74 3.06
C ILE A 77 4.38 -6.61 2.91
N ARG A 78 3.61 -7.65 3.22
CA ARG A 78 2.13 -7.59 3.16
C ARG A 78 1.54 -6.61 4.18
N VAL A 79 2.08 -6.58 5.40
CA VAL A 79 1.66 -5.63 6.44
C VAL A 79 1.94 -4.18 5.99
N ASN A 80 3.15 -3.90 5.50
CA ASN A 80 3.53 -2.58 5.02
C ASN A 80 2.71 -2.15 3.80
N ALA A 81 2.42 -3.07 2.88
CA ALA A 81 1.53 -2.80 1.75
C ALA A 81 0.10 -2.47 2.20
N SER A 82 -0.45 -3.23 3.17
CA SER A 82 -1.77 -2.96 3.73
C SER A 82 -1.84 -1.58 4.39
N ASN A 83 -0.83 -1.24 5.20
CA ASN A 83 -0.73 0.08 5.83
C ASN A 83 -0.62 1.20 4.79
N ARG A 84 0.12 0.98 3.70
CA ARG A 84 0.24 1.96 2.61
C ARG A 84 -1.08 2.15 1.87
N ILE A 85 -1.85 1.09 1.67
CA ILE A 85 -3.20 1.17 1.09
C ILE A 85 -4.13 1.99 2.01
N TYR A 86 -4.14 1.69 3.32
CA TYR A 86 -4.92 2.46 4.28
C TYR A 86 -4.53 3.94 4.26
N GLU A 87 -3.23 4.26 4.34
CA GLU A 87 -2.74 5.63 4.30
C GLU A 87 -3.23 6.39 3.06
N LEU A 88 -3.12 5.79 1.87
CA LEU A 88 -3.54 6.42 0.61
C LEU A 88 -5.05 6.69 0.59
N VAL A 89 -5.86 5.71 0.99
CA VAL A 89 -7.34 5.85 1.03
C VAL A 89 -7.78 6.85 2.10
N LEU A 90 -7.19 6.82 3.29
CA LEU A 90 -7.53 7.73 4.38
C LEU A 90 -7.16 9.17 4.04
N ASN A 91 -6.01 9.40 3.41
CA ASN A 91 -5.59 10.75 3.00
C ASN A 91 -6.55 11.35 1.97
N ASP A 92 -6.98 10.56 0.99
CA ASP A 92 -7.96 11.01 -0.01
C ASP A 92 -9.33 11.24 0.63
N TYR A 93 -9.80 10.33 1.48
CA TYR A 93 -11.02 10.53 2.26
C TYR A 93 -10.97 11.81 3.10
N ALA A 94 -9.85 12.04 3.81
CA ALA A 94 -9.65 13.25 4.60
C ALA A 94 -9.70 14.50 3.74
N ALA A 95 -9.06 14.49 2.56
CA ALA A 95 -9.11 15.59 1.62
C ALA A 95 -10.54 15.86 1.12
N GLN A 96 -11.29 14.81 0.75
CA GLN A 96 -12.68 14.91 0.32
C GLN A 96 -13.60 15.50 1.40
N LYS A 97 -13.30 15.22 2.68
CA LYS A 97 -14.06 15.75 3.84
C LYS A 97 -13.55 17.10 4.35
N GLY A 98 -12.54 17.69 3.71
CA GLY A 98 -11.94 18.96 4.15
C GLY A 98 -11.25 18.85 5.52
N ILE A 99 -10.77 17.67 5.90
CA ILE A 99 -10.08 17.45 7.16
C ILE A 99 -8.64 17.96 7.03
N THR A 100 -8.32 19.00 7.78
CA THR A 100 -6.96 19.58 7.85
C THR A 100 -6.23 19.10 9.09
N LEU A 101 -4.91 18.90 8.98
CA LEU A 101 -4.05 18.46 10.09
C LEU A 101 -4.15 19.41 11.30
N ASN A 102 -4.55 18.88 12.45
CA ASN A 102 -4.58 19.64 13.71
C ASN A 102 -3.18 19.72 14.32
N GLN A 103 -2.52 20.87 14.11
CA GLN A 103 -1.18 21.13 14.62
C GLN A 103 -1.07 21.03 16.15
N ALA A 104 -2.13 21.35 16.90
CA ALA A 104 -2.10 21.20 18.35
C ALA A 104 -2.04 19.72 18.78
N LEU A 105 -2.71 18.81 18.04
CA LEU A 105 -2.58 17.38 18.28
C LEU A 105 -1.21 16.85 17.87
N VAL A 106 -0.62 17.40 16.81
CA VAL A 106 0.76 17.07 16.39
C VAL A 106 1.74 17.43 17.50
N SER A 107 1.67 18.66 18.04
CA SER A 107 2.52 19.09 19.14
C SER A 107 2.39 18.18 20.37
N LYS A 108 1.16 17.83 20.76
CA LYS A 108 0.92 16.91 21.90
C LYS A 108 1.47 15.50 21.65
N PHE A 109 1.37 14.99 20.42
CA PHE A 109 1.96 13.70 20.07
C PHE A 109 3.49 13.77 20.18
N THR A 110 4.11 14.79 19.59
CA THR A 110 5.56 15.00 19.65
C THR A 110 6.05 15.16 21.07
N GLU A 111 5.34 15.90 21.93
CA GLU A 111 5.69 16.06 23.35
C GLU A 111 5.68 14.71 24.09
N LYS A 112 4.68 13.87 23.85
CA LYS A 112 4.54 12.58 24.56
C LYS A 112 5.53 11.52 24.09
N PHE A 113 5.85 11.51 22.80
CA PHE A 113 6.64 10.43 22.20
C PHE A 113 8.03 10.85 21.73
N GLY A 114 8.39 12.14 21.73
CA GLY A 114 9.64 12.66 21.16
C GLY A 114 10.89 11.92 21.60
N ASP A 115 10.99 11.60 22.89
CA ASP A 115 12.15 10.88 23.45
C ASP A 115 12.32 9.48 22.85
N GLN A 116 11.22 8.82 22.46
CA GLN A 116 11.25 7.49 21.85
C GLN A 116 11.81 7.49 20.42
N PHE A 117 11.88 8.66 19.78
CA PHE A 117 12.35 8.85 18.40
C PHE A 117 13.71 9.56 18.32
N SER A 118 14.36 9.80 19.45
CA SER A 118 15.63 10.54 19.57
C SER A 118 16.90 9.71 19.31
N GLY A 119 16.78 8.41 19.03
CA GLY A 119 17.91 7.50 18.83
C GLY A 119 18.54 7.57 17.44
N GLU A 120 19.87 7.34 17.37
CA GLU A 120 20.59 7.18 16.10
C GLU A 120 19.99 6.02 15.28
N GLY A 121 19.42 6.35 14.12
CA GLY A 121 18.83 5.38 13.18
C GLY A 121 17.32 5.43 13.03
N ALA A 122 16.64 6.45 13.57
CA ALA A 122 15.26 6.74 13.18
C ALA A 122 15.21 7.12 11.68
N SER A 123 14.41 6.40 10.89
CA SER A 123 14.30 6.63 9.44
C SER A 123 13.37 7.79 9.06
N LYS A 124 12.60 8.30 10.03
CA LYS A 124 11.61 9.38 9.89
C LYS A 124 11.67 10.28 11.12
N SER A 125 11.38 11.56 10.95
CA SER A 125 11.31 12.50 12.07
C SER A 125 10.06 12.25 12.91
N ILE A 126 10.09 12.61 14.19
CA ILE A 126 8.92 12.51 15.06
C ILE A 126 7.75 13.35 14.53
N GLU A 127 8.02 14.49 13.91
CA GLU A 127 7.00 15.36 13.32
C GLU A 127 6.26 14.68 12.17
N GLU A 128 6.98 13.95 11.30
CA GLU A 128 6.37 13.17 10.23
C GLU A 128 5.47 12.05 10.78
N VAL A 129 5.94 11.37 11.83
CA VAL A 129 5.15 10.32 12.51
C VAL A 129 3.90 10.93 13.17
N ALA A 130 4.07 12.03 13.89
CA ALA A 130 2.98 12.75 14.55
C ALA A 130 1.93 13.21 13.54
N ALA A 131 2.35 13.80 12.42
CA ALA A 131 1.44 14.25 11.36
C ALA A 131 0.61 13.09 10.80
N LYS A 132 1.22 11.93 10.54
CA LYS A 132 0.51 10.73 10.06
C LYS A 132 -0.47 10.19 11.09
N GLN A 133 -0.05 10.06 12.34
CA GLN A 133 -0.91 9.53 13.41
C GLN A 133 -2.12 10.44 13.67
N VAL A 134 -1.91 11.76 13.65
CA VAL A 134 -2.99 12.74 13.82
C VAL A 134 -3.95 12.72 12.63
N MET A 135 -3.44 12.66 11.38
CA MET A 135 -4.30 12.53 10.21
C MET A 135 -5.12 11.24 10.23
N GLN A 136 -4.49 10.11 10.57
CA GLN A 136 -5.18 8.83 10.70
C GLN A 136 -6.31 8.92 11.73
N TYR A 137 -6.04 9.41 12.94
CA TYR A 137 -7.08 9.57 13.97
C TYR A 137 -8.22 10.48 13.51
N GLN A 138 -7.91 11.62 12.89
CA GLN A 138 -8.94 12.55 12.40
C GLN A 138 -9.81 11.92 11.31
N ALA A 139 -9.18 11.18 10.38
CA ALA A 139 -9.89 10.46 9.33
C ALA A 139 -10.76 9.34 9.92
N GLU A 140 -10.22 8.52 10.81
CA GLU A 140 -10.95 7.42 11.47
C GLU A 140 -12.12 7.92 12.31
N LYS A 141 -11.93 9.01 13.06
CA LYS A 141 -13.02 9.68 13.80
C LYS A 141 -14.16 10.10 12.87
N ALA A 142 -13.81 10.72 11.73
CA ALA A 142 -14.81 11.12 10.75
C ALA A 142 -15.47 9.92 10.08
N MET A 143 -14.72 8.87 9.74
CA MET A 143 -15.23 7.62 9.18
C MET A 143 -16.18 6.92 10.14
N PHE A 144 -15.83 6.83 11.42
CA PHE A 144 -16.71 6.22 12.41
C PHE A 144 -18.00 7.02 12.57
N LYS A 145 -17.95 8.36 12.54
CA LYS A 145 -19.14 9.20 12.52
C LYS A 145 -20.03 8.96 11.30
N GLU A 146 -19.43 8.68 10.14
CA GLU A 146 -20.14 8.51 8.86
C GLU A 146 -20.70 7.10 8.66
N PHE A 147 -19.89 6.08 8.94
CA PHE A 147 -20.21 4.69 8.63
C PHE A 147 -20.56 3.86 9.88
N GLY A 148 -20.13 4.28 11.07
CA GLY A 148 -20.37 3.56 12.33
C GLY A 148 -19.82 2.13 12.34
N GLY A 149 -20.55 1.25 13.01
CA GLY A 149 -20.26 -0.18 13.08
C GLY A 149 -19.31 -0.56 14.22
N ARG A 150 -18.70 -1.74 14.12
CA ARG A 150 -17.84 -2.30 15.18
C ARG A 150 -16.48 -1.63 15.23
N VAL A 151 -15.93 -1.56 16.43
CA VAL A 151 -14.56 -1.10 16.70
C VAL A 151 -13.80 -2.25 17.34
N ILE A 152 -12.54 -2.41 16.94
CA ILE A 152 -11.63 -3.40 17.51
C ILE A 152 -10.41 -2.74 18.13
N PHE A 153 -9.85 -3.38 19.15
CA PHE A 153 -8.58 -2.98 19.74
C PHE A 153 -7.41 -3.48 18.88
N ARG A 154 -6.45 -2.57 18.61
CA ARG A 154 -5.12 -2.92 18.11
C ARG A 154 -4.05 -2.24 18.95
N GLN A 155 -2.89 -2.88 19.11
CA GLN A 155 -1.81 -2.34 19.95
C GLN A 155 -1.31 -0.96 19.48
N SER A 156 -1.20 -0.73 18.18
CA SER A 156 -0.75 0.55 17.61
C SER A 156 -1.84 1.60 17.50
N ASN A 157 -3.11 1.17 17.51
CA ASN A 157 -4.29 2.02 17.48
C ASN A 157 -5.40 1.34 18.31
N PRO A 158 -5.53 1.71 19.59
CA PRO A 158 -6.47 1.09 20.52
C PRO A 158 -7.93 1.07 20.06
N GLN A 159 -8.33 1.92 19.12
CA GLN A 159 -9.70 1.95 18.60
C GLN A 159 -9.71 2.06 17.08
N MET A 160 -9.71 0.91 16.39
CA MET A 160 -9.87 0.87 14.94
C MET A 160 -11.36 0.62 14.58
N PRO A 161 -12.04 1.54 13.87
CA PRO A 161 -13.42 1.34 13.42
C PRO A 161 -13.48 0.39 12.22
N ILE A 162 -13.39 -0.92 12.48
CA ILE A 162 -13.16 -1.95 11.46
C ILE A 162 -14.25 -2.00 10.38
N ASP A 163 -15.52 -1.81 10.76
CA ASP A 163 -16.61 -1.80 9.79
C ASP A 163 -16.61 -0.49 8.95
N ALA A 164 -16.26 0.64 9.55
CA ALA A 164 -16.10 1.91 8.82
C ALA A 164 -14.96 1.82 7.79
N TYR A 165 -13.85 1.18 8.16
CA TYR A 165 -12.77 0.85 7.21
C TYR A 165 -13.27 -0.01 6.07
N LYS A 166 -13.99 -1.10 6.39
CA LYS A 166 -14.54 -2.00 5.38
C LYS A 166 -15.45 -1.25 4.40
N ALA A 167 -16.34 -0.39 4.91
CA ALA A 167 -17.25 0.42 4.09
C ALA A 167 -16.48 1.35 3.15
N LEU A 168 -15.53 2.13 3.69
CA LEU A 168 -14.72 3.05 2.89
C LEU A 168 -13.91 2.32 1.80
N LEU A 169 -13.17 1.27 2.20
CA LEU A 169 -12.32 0.51 1.28
C LEU A 169 -13.13 -0.20 0.19
N SER A 170 -14.32 -0.71 0.53
CA SER A 170 -15.23 -1.33 -0.46
C SER A 170 -15.70 -0.29 -1.48
N GLY A 171 -16.02 0.94 -1.04
CA GLY A 171 -16.38 2.03 -1.95
C GLY A 171 -15.27 2.37 -2.95
N TYR A 172 -14.01 2.45 -2.49
CA TYR A 172 -12.86 2.69 -3.37
C TYR A 172 -12.61 1.51 -4.33
N ARG A 173 -12.85 0.27 -3.88
CA ARG A 173 -12.75 -0.91 -4.75
C ARG A 173 -13.82 -0.88 -5.84
N GLU A 174 -15.07 -0.61 -5.47
CA GLU A 174 -16.22 -0.58 -6.36
C GLU A 174 -16.12 0.55 -7.40
N SER A 175 -15.52 1.68 -7.05
CA SER A 175 -15.23 2.78 -7.98
C SER A 175 -13.99 2.56 -8.86
N GLY A 176 -13.28 1.43 -8.69
CA GLY A 176 -12.02 1.14 -9.40
C GLY A 176 -10.82 1.99 -8.94
N GLN A 177 -10.94 2.67 -7.79
CA GLN A 177 -9.87 3.48 -7.20
C GLN A 177 -8.95 2.68 -6.27
N LEU A 178 -9.32 1.45 -5.89
CA LEU A 178 -8.48 0.50 -5.15
C LEU A 178 -8.49 -0.86 -5.86
N GLN A 179 -7.32 -1.27 -6.32
CA GLN A 179 -7.09 -2.61 -6.88
C GLN A 179 -5.89 -3.22 -6.17
N ILE A 180 -6.05 -4.41 -5.57
CA ILE A 180 -4.93 -5.19 -5.04
C ILE A 180 -4.59 -6.23 -6.11
N VAL A 181 -3.39 -6.15 -6.67
CA VAL A 181 -2.96 -6.94 -7.83
C VAL A 181 -2.32 -8.26 -7.38
N ASP A 182 -1.60 -8.24 -6.27
CA ASP A 182 -1.01 -9.44 -5.67
C ASP A 182 -2.08 -10.23 -4.89
N LYS A 183 -2.32 -11.48 -5.29
CA LYS A 183 -3.43 -12.30 -4.77
C LYS A 183 -3.27 -12.65 -3.29
N ASP A 184 -2.05 -12.94 -2.86
CA ASP A 184 -1.76 -13.28 -1.45
C ASP A 184 -1.99 -12.05 -0.55
N LEU A 185 -1.59 -10.86 -1.02
CA LEU A 185 -1.91 -9.60 -0.36
C LEU A 185 -3.42 -9.36 -0.36
N GLU A 186 -4.12 -9.55 -1.48
CA GLU A 186 -5.56 -9.32 -1.57
C GLU A 186 -6.33 -10.18 -0.55
N ASP A 187 -6.06 -11.47 -0.52
CA ASP A 187 -6.71 -12.41 0.41
C ASP A 187 -6.42 -12.03 1.86
N ALA A 188 -5.15 -11.77 2.18
CA ALA A 188 -4.76 -11.37 3.53
C ALA A 188 -5.41 -10.04 3.92
N PHE A 189 -5.43 -9.06 3.02
CA PHE A 189 -5.97 -7.73 3.24
C PHE A 189 -7.48 -7.77 3.52
N TRP A 190 -8.27 -8.49 2.72
CA TRP A 190 -9.72 -8.55 2.94
C TRP A 190 -10.12 -9.47 4.09
N SER A 191 -9.29 -10.45 4.44
CA SER A 191 -9.59 -11.39 5.54
C SER A 191 -9.75 -10.69 6.89
N VAL A 192 -9.03 -9.58 7.13
CA VAL A 192 -9.08 -8.83 8.41
C VAL A 192 -10.43 -8.15 8.65
N PHE A 193 -11.26 -7.99 7.61
CA PHE A 193 -12.60 -7.38 7.67
C PHE A 193 -13.73 -8.41 7.76
N THR A 194 -13.39 -9.68 8.02
CA THR A 194 -14.34 -10.79 8.15
C THR A 194 -14.44 -11.24 9.61
N PRO A 195 -15.64 -11.31 10.20
CA PRO A 195 -15.82 -11.81 11.56
C PRO A 195 -15.57 -13.33 11.67
N PRO A 196 -15.30 -13.86 12.87
CA PRO A 196 -15.33 -13.17 14.17
C PRO A 196 -14.10 -12.30 14.43
N PHE A 197 -14.29 -11.17 15.11
CA PHE A 197 -13.19 -10.31 15.56
C PHE A 197 -12.77 -10.66 16.99
N GLN A 198 -11.46 -10.84 17.21
CA GLN A 198 -10.95 -11.30 18.51
C GLN A 198 -11.01 -10.24 19.62
N TYR A 199 -10.93 -8.95 19.28
CA TYR A 199 -10.84 -7.86 20.25
C TYR A 199 -11.86 -6.76 19.96
N GLU A 200 -13.12 -7.14 19.75
CA GLU A 200 -14.22 -6.19 19.58
C GLU A 200 -14.47 -5.40 20.87
N ILE A 201 -14.61 -4.08 20.74
CA ILE A 201 -14.85 -3.16 21.85
C ILE A 201 -16.36 -2.96 21.98
N ALA A 202 -16.88 -3.10 23.21
CA ALA A 202 -18.28 -2.86 23.50
C ALA A 202 -18.67 -1.40 23.14
N PRO A 203 -19.85 -1.15 22.53
CA PRO A 203 -20.22 0.17 22.04
C PRO A 203 -20.10 1.32 23.05
N GLU A 204 -20.41 1.05 24.32
CA GLU A 204 -20.32 2.00 25.44
C GLU A 204 -18.88 2.41 25.81
N ASN A 205 -17.87 1.63 25.37
CA ASN A 205 -16.46 1.90 25.60
C ASN A 205 -15.77 2.56 24.39
N ILE A 206 -16.52 2.84 23.32
CA ILE A 206 -16.00 3.51 22.14
C ILE A 206 -16.03 5.02 22.37
N ASP A 207 -14.85 5.65 22.35
CA ASP A 207 -14.73 7.11 22.46
C ASP A 207 -13.69 7.67 21.49
N PHE A 208 -14.17 8.41 20.48
CA PHE A 208 -13.36 9.18 19.54
C PHE A 208 -13.37 10.69 19.86
N SER A 209 -13.71 11.09 21.08
CA SER A 209 -13.68 12.50 21.51
C SER A 209 -12.24 13.03 21.50
N GLN A 210 -11.29 12.22 22.00
CA GLN A 210 -9.86 12.49 22.04
C GLN A 210 -9.06 11.26 21.55
N PRO A 211 -7.87 11.46 20.96
CA PRO A 211 -6.99 10.35 20.65
C PRO A 211 -6.41 9.76 21.94
N TRP A 212 -6.10 8.46 21.93
CA TRP A 212 -5.63 7.71 23.10
C TRP A 212 -4.30 8.21 23.70
N TRP A 213 -3.54 9.02 22.96
CA TRP A 213 -2.29 9.58 23.44
C TRP A 213 -2.46 10.91 24.18
N ILE A 214 -3.67 11.45 24.32
CA ILE A 214 -3.93 12.61 25.19
C ILE A 214 -4.43 12.09 26.54
#